data_AF-A0A7C5S1B3-F1
#
_entry.id   AF-A0A7C5S1B3-F1
#
_cell.length_a   1.000
_cell.length_b   1.000
_cell.length_c   1.000
_cell.angle_alpha   90.00
_cell.angle_beta   90.00
_cell.angle_gamma   90.00
#
_symmetry.space_group_name_H-M   'P 1'
#
loop_
_entity.id
_entity.type
_entity.pdbx_description
1 polymer ?
#
loop_
_entity_poly.entity_id
_entity_poly.type
_entity_poly.pdbx_seq_one_letter_code
_entity_poly.pdbx_strand_id
1 'polypeptide(L)'
;MDADALAALASAALDESLSAGADLADVSVSAGSSRQVEVRDNRIVAVMAHQAREVVVRAVVGRRVGMYRLHSLAENDVRSGARSAVEVARGADPDPDFIDLPHPEEQPDAPCGLFDPAIASLDLARLRSWAADNVASAVDAVPAARISGVVAAFSSAGVLVNSNGVRVADEGTLLTLDFFAVMRKGDDAGSYFGFSEARELGGIAPDGIALRAARQAARFLAARDLPSGRYPLVLAPLASYDLFRRIAHAASAEEHQRKRSFFSGRVG
;
A
#
# COMPACT_ATOMS: atom_id res chain seq x y z
N MET A 1 -16.87 -1.82 -8.32
CA MET A 1 -17.11 -2.00 -9.77
C MET A 1 -16.98 -3.48 -10.03
N ASP A 2 -17.78 -4.04 -10.92
CA ASP A 2 -17.73 -5.48 -11.22
C ASP A 2 -16.38 -5.86 -11.84
N ALA A 3 -15.80 -6.97 -11.39
CA ALA A 3 -14.51 -7.48 -11.88
C ALA A 3 -14.57 -7.77 -13.39
N ASP A 4 -15.73 -8.22 -13.89
CA ASP A 4 -15.92 -8.48 -15.32
C ASP A 4 -15.85 -7.20 -16.16
N ALA A 5 -16.34 -6.08 -15.64
CA ALA A 5 -16.23 -4.78 -16.32
C ALA A 5 -14.78 -4.28 -16.38
N LEU A 6 -14.02 -4.46 -15.29
CA LEU A 6 -12.59 -4.12 -15.27
C LEU A 6 -11.81 -5.01 -16.26
N ALA A 7 -12.13 -6.31 -16.30
CA ALA A 7 -11.49 -7.25 -17.21
C ALA A 7 -11.80 -6.92 -18.68
N ALA A 8 -13.04 -6.55 -19.00
CA ALA A 8 -13.41 -6.15 -20.36
C ALA A 8 -12.60 -4.92 -20.84
N LEU A 9 -12.42 -3.91 -19.97
CA LEU A 9 -11.58 -2.76 -20.27
C LEU A 9 -10.10 -3.13 -20.45
N ALA A 10 -9.59 -4.03 -19.58
CA ALA A 10 -8.21 -4.50 -19.67
C ALA A 10 -7.95 -5.25 -20.97
N SER A 11 -8.87 -6.14 -21.37
CA SER A 11 -8.83 -6.85 -22.65
C SER A 11 -8.91 -5.90 -23.84
N ALA A 12 -9.81 -4.91 -23.82
CA ALA A 12 -9.92 -3.92 -24.89
C ALA A 12 -8.62 -3.12 -25.11
N ALA A 13 -7.94 -2.75 -24.02
CA ALA A 13 -6.64 -2.07 -24.07
C ALA A 13 -5.51 -2.98 -24.57
N LEU A 14 -5.54 -4.26 -24.18
CA LEU A 14 -4.58 -5.27 -24.62
C LEU A 14 -4.68 -5.47 -26.14
N ASP A 15 -5.89 -5.73 -26.64
CA ASP A 15 -6.18 -5.92 -28.06
C ASP A 15 -5.78 -4.69 -28.89
N GLU A 16 -6.04 -3.49 -28.36
CA GLU A 16 -5.62 -2.23 -28.98
C GLU A 16 -4.10 -2.10 -29.04
N SER A 17 -3.39 -2.47 -27.96
CA SER A 17 -1.92 -2.41 -27.91
C SER A 17 -1.29 -3.32 -28.96
N LEU A 18 -1.79 -4.55 -29.08
CA LEU A 18 -1.33 -5.51 -30.09
C LEU A 18 -1.65 -5.02 -31.51
N SER A 19 -2.86 -4.53 -31.74
CA SER A 19 -3.28 -3.97 -33.03
C SER A 19 -2.47 -2.74 -33.44
N ALA A 20 -2.05 -1.93 -32.46
CA ALA A 20 -1.19 -0.77 -32.68
C ALA A 20 0.28 -1.13 -32.95
N GLY A 21 0.66 -2.41 -32.82
CA GLY A 21 1.96 -2.95 -33.19
C GLY A 21 2.91 -3.22 -32.01
N ALA A 22 2.37 -3.49 -30.81
CA ALA A 22 3.14 -4.10 -29.73
C ALA A 22 3.38 -5.59 -30.01
N ASP A 23 4.59 -6.07 -29.73
CA ASP A 23 4.89 -7.51 -29.75
C ASP A 23 4.31 -8.21 -28.52
N LEU A 24 4.37 -7.51 -27.37
CA LEU A 24 3.83 -7.95 -26.10
C LEU A 24 3.19 -6.77 -25.37
N ALA A 25 2.17 -7.03 -24.57
CA ALA A 25 1.58 -6.03 -23.70
C ALA A 25 0.95 -6.66 -22.45
N ASP A 26 0.91 -5.88 -21.36
CA ASP A 26 0.09 -6.15 -20.20
C ASP A 26 -0.68 -4.91 -19.79
N VAL A 27 -1.87 -5.15 -19.23
CA VAL A 27 -2.77 -4.11 -18.79
C VAL A 27 -3.28 -4.45 -17.41
N SER A 28 -3.12 -3.51 -16.48
CA SER A 28 -3.78 -3.55 -15.18
C SER A 28 -4.87 -2.50 -15.11
N VAL A 29 -6.07 -2.91 -14.70
CA VAL A 29 -7.18 -2.00 -14.41
C VAL A 29 -7.56 -2.18 -12.95
N SER A 30 -7.58 -1.10 -12.18
CA SER A 30 -7.98 -1.12 -10.78
C SER A 30 -9.00 -0.04 -10.46
N ALA A 31 -9.86 -0.34 -9.50
CA ALA A 31 -10.80 0.61 -8.95
C ALA A 31 -10.91 0.39 -7.44
N GLY A 32 -10.97 1.48 -6.69
CA GLY A 32 -11.09 1.41 -5.25
C GLY A 32 -11.75 2.64 -4.67
N SER A 33 -12.05 2.52 -3.38
CA SER A 33 -12.57 3.61 -2.57
C SER A 33 -11.89 3.60 -1.22
N SER A 34 -11.76 4.78 -0.63
CA SER A 34 -11.36 4.92 0.75
C SER A 34 -12.22 5.92 1.47
N ARG A 35 -12.36 5.70 2.77
CA ARG A 35 -13.00 6.63 3.71
C ARG A 35 -12.01 6.84 4.83
N GLN A 36 -11.72 8.09 5.17
CA GLN A 36 -10.71 8.41 6.16
C GLN A 36 -11.10 9.58 7.06
N VAL A 37 -10.67 9.49 8.31
CA VAL A 37 -10.76 10.56 9.30
C VAL A 37 -9.34 10.85 9.78
N GLU A 38 -8.93 12.11 9.63
CA GLU A 38 -7.61 12.58 10.04
C GLU A 38 -7.72 13.35 11.35
N VAL A 39 -6.86 12.99 12.30
CA VAL A 39 -6.66 13.68 13.57
C VAL A 39 -5.33 14.42 13.53
N ARG A 40 -5.32 15.67 13.97
CA ARG A 40 -4.11 16.44 14.20
C ARG A 40 -4.27 17.29 15.45
N ASP A 41 -3.26 17.25 16.32
CA ASP A 41 -3.24 17.97 17.60
C ASP A 41 -4.56 17.83 18.38
N ASN A 42 -4.96 16.58 18.65
CA ASN A 42 -6.14 16.20 19.42
C ASN A 42 -7.49 16.62 18.79
N ARG A 43 -7.50 17.00 17.51
CA ARG A 43 -8.73 17.41 16.81
C ARG A 43 -8.86 16.69 15.48
N ILE A 44 -10.08 16.38 15.11
CA ILE A 44 -10.38 15.92 13.76
C ILE A 44 -10.23 17.12 12.82
N VAL A 45 -9.34 17.00 11.84
CA VAL A 45 -9.05 18.07 10.87
C VAL A 45 -9.59 17.79 9.49
N ALA A 46 -9.85 16.52 9.16
CA ALA A 46 -10.43 16.15 7.88
C ALA A 46 -11.28 14.88 7.99
N VAL A 47 -12.32 14.83 7.17
CA VAL A 47 -13.16 13.66 6.93
C VAL A 47 -13.31 13.57 5.42
N MET A 48 -12.79 12.50 4.82
CA MET A 48 -12.65 12.40 3.37
C MET A 48 -13.18 11.07 2.86
N ALA A 49 -13.78 11.10 1.69
CA ALA A 49 -14.08 9.92 0.90
C ALA A 49 -13.42 10.08 -0.48
N HIS A 50 -12.71 9.05 -0.91
CA HIS A 50 -12.02 9.02 -2.19
C HIS A 50 -12.53 7.86 -3.02
N GLN A 51 -12.54 8.07 -4.34
CA GLN A 51 -12.67 7.01 -5.32
C GLN A 51 -11.47 7.12 -6.25
N ALA A 52 -10.76 6.01 -6.42
CA ALA A 52 -9.62 5.92 -7.28
C ALA A 52 -9.90 4.90 -8.37
N ARG A 53 -9.46 5.20 -9.58
CA ARG A 53 -9.50 4.30 -10.73
C ARG A 53 -8.20 4.48 -11.48
N GLU A 54 -7.67 3.40 -11.99
CA GLU A 54 -6.42 3.43 -12.72
C GLU A 54 -6.44 2.37 -13.82
N VAL A 55 -5.92 2.76 -14.98
CA VAL A 55 -5.51 1.85 -16.04
C VAL A 55 -4.04 2.09 -16.28
N VAL A 56 -3.26 1.03 -16.27
CA VAL A 56 -1.84 1.04 -16.63
C VAL A 56 -1.67 0.08 -17.77
N VAL A 57 -1.14 0.58 -18.89
CA VAL A 57 -0.77 -0.23 -20.05
C VAL A 57 0.75 -0.23 -20.15
N ARG A 58 1.35 -1.41 -20.23
CA ARG A 58 2.74 -1.60 -20.63
C ARG A 58 2.75 -2.29 -21.99
N ALA A 59 3.46 -1.70 -22.95
CA ALA A 59 3.64 -2.24 -24.30
C ALA A 59 5.13 -2.44 -24.59
N VAL A 60 5.44 -3.46 -25.39
CA VAL A 60 6.80 -3.81 -25.78
C VAL A 60 6.90 -3.88 -27.30
N VAL A 61 7.88 -3.18 -27.89
CA VAL A 61 8.15 -3.17 -29.34
C VAL A 61 9.64 -3.37 -29.59
N GLY A 62 10.02 -4.54 -30.10
CA GLY A 62 11.40 -4.92 -30.35
C GLY A 62 12.27 -4.78 -29.09
N ARG A 63 11.77 -5.24 -27.94
CA ARG A 63 12.37 -5.10 -26.59
C ARG A 63 12.43 -3.68 -26.03
N ARG A 64 11.78 -2.71 -26.66
CA ARG A 64 11.60 -1.37 -26.10
C ARG A 64 10.34 -1.33 -25.28
N VAL A 65 10.40 -0.81 -24.07
CA VAL A 65 9.27 -0.80 -23.14
C VAL A 65 8.68 0.61 -23.06
N GLY A 66 7.38 0.71 -23.26
CA GLY A 66 6.60 1.92 -23.06
C GLY A 66 5.48 1.68 -22.07
N MET A 67 5.22 2.67 -21.22
CA MET A 67 4.13 2.61 -20.24
C MET A 67 3.28 3.86 -20.33
N TYR A 68 1.97 3.68 -20.18
CA TYR A 68 1.02 4.77 -20.08
C TYR A 68 0.03 4.51 -18.95
N ARG A 69 -0.28 5.55 -18.18
CA ARG A 69 -1.19 5.51 -17.03
C ARG A 69 -2.30 6.54 -17.22
N LEU A 70 -3.53 6.14 -16.92
CA LEU A 70 -4.69 7.02 -16.95
C LEU A 70 -5.70 6.69 -15.84
N HIS A 71 -6.55 7.66 -15.53
CA HIS A 71 -7.60 7.53 -14.50
C HIS A 71 -9.02 7.49 -15.08
N SER A 72 -9.17 7.66 -16.39
CA SER A 72 -10.45 7.49 -17.09
C SER A 72 -10.68 6.01 -17.41
N LEU A 73 -11.92 5.56 -17.21
CA LEU A 73 -12.38 4.23 -17.62
C LEU A 73 -13.26 4.29 -18.88
N ALA A 74 -13.33 5.44 -19.56
CA ALA A 74 -14.00 5.51 -20.85
C ALA A 74 -13.20 4.70 -21.87
N GLU A 75 -13.86 3.79 -22.59
CA GLU A 75 -13.19 2.86 -23.50
C GLU A 75 -12.30 3.58 -24.53
N ASN A 76 -12.77 4.71 -25.08
CA ASN A 76 -11.99 5.52 -26.01
C ASN A 76 -10.68 6.05 -25.39
N ASP A 77 -10.71 6.50 -24.14
CA ASP A 77 -9.53 7.00 -23.44
C ASP A 77 -8.56 5.86 -23.16
N VAL A 78 -9.08 4.70 -22.77
CA VAL A 78 -8.31 3.48 -22.52
C VAL A 78 -7.59 3.01 -23.79
N ARG A 79 -8.30 2.92 -24.92
CA ARG A 79 -7.70 2.59 -26.22
C ARG A 79 -6.66 3.64 -26.66
N SER A 80 -6.94 4.92 -26.41
CA SER A 80 -5.97 5.99 -26.67
C SER A 80 -4.71 5.87 -25.82
N GLY A 81 -4.86 5.52 -24.54
CA GLY A 81 -3.74 5.24 -23.64
C GLY A 81 -2.91 4.03 -24.08
N ALA A 82 -3.56 2.97 -24.59
CA ALA A 82 -2.89 1.81 -25.16
C ALA A 82 -2.01 2.20 -26.36
N ARG A 83 -2.55 2.95 -27.33
CA ARG A 83 -1.76 3.47 -28.46
C ARG A 83 -0.59 4.34 -28.00
N SER A 84 -0.82 5.19 -26.99
CA SER A 84 0.22 6.04 -26.41
C SER A 84 1.35 5.21 -25.78
N ALA A 85 1.05 4.10 -25.10
CA ALA A 85 2.07 3.20 -24.56
C ALA A 85 2.95 2.59 -25.67
N VAL A 86 2.36 2.22 -26.82
CA VAL A 86 3.10 1.73 -28.00
C VAL A 86 3.98 2.82 -28.61
N GLU A 87 3.48 4.05 -28.72
CA GLU A 87 4.27 5.19 -29.20
C GLU A 87 5.48 5.48 -28.31
N VAL A 88 5.27 5.46 -26.98
CA VAL A 88 6.36 5.59 -26.00
C VAL A 88 7.37 4.46 -26.17
N ALA A 89 6.91 3.21 -26.34
CA ALA A 89 7.79 2.07 -26.57
C ALA A 89 8.64 2.26 -27.83
N ARG A 90 8.07 2.73 -28.94
CA ARG A 90 8.81 2.99 -30.18
C ARG A 90 9.89 4.06 -30.03
N GLY A 91 9.67 5.04 -29.15
CA GLY A 91 10.63 6.11 -28.86
C GLY A 91 11.70 5.75 -27.84
N ALA A 92 11.59 4.61 -27.16
CA ALA A 92 12.54 4.18 -26.13
C ALA A 92 13.74 3.41 -26.73
N ASP A 93 14.83 3.35 -25.97
CA ASP A 93 15.95 2.46 -26.27
C ASP A 93 15.57 1.00 -25.98
N PRO A 94 16.05 0.03 -26.78
CA PRO A 94 15.80 -1.38 -26.52
C PRO A 94 16.46 -1.80 -25.21
N ASP A 95 15.71 -2.50 -24.36
CA ASP A 95 16.22 -3.08 -23.12
C ASP A 95 16.88 -4.44 -23.42
N PRO A 96 18.22 -4.55 -23.30
CA PRO A 96 18.94 -5.80 -23.58
C PRO A 96 18.71 -6.88 -22.52
N ASP A 97 18.07 -6.56 -21.39
CA ASP A 97 17.75 -7.49 -20.32
C ASP A 97 16.28 -7.91 -20.32
N PHE A 98 15.42 -7.22 -21.09
CA PHE A 98 14.01 -7.63 -21.26
C PHE A 98 13.94 -8.96 -22.01
N ILE A 99 13.33 -9.97 -21.38
CA ILE A 99 13.18 -11.31 -21.95
C ILE A 99 11.76 -11.51 -22.50
N ASP A 100 10.76 -11.52 -21.62
CA ASP A 100 9.35 -11.79 -21.97
C ASP A 100 8.43 -11.30 -20.83
N LEU A 101 7.12 -11.29 -21.07
CA LEU A 101 6.10 -11.16 -20.05
C LEU A 101 5.84 -12.52 -19.35
N PRO A 102 5.28 -12.52 -18.13
CA PRO A 102 4.92 -13.76 -17.45
C PRO A 102 3.96 -14.62 -18.27
N HIS A 103 4.16 -15.93 -18.25
CA HIS A 103 3.23 -16.90 -18.84
C HIS A 103 2.22 -17.37 -17.77
N PRO A 104 1.06 -17.92 -18.16
CA PRO A 104 0.13 -18.51 -17.22
C PRO A 104 0.80 -19.62 -16.41
N GLU A 105 0.68 -19.51 -15.08
CA GLU A 105 1.14 -20.51 -14.13
C GLU A 105 -0.02 -20.93 -13.23
N GLU A 106 0.04 -22.16 -12.71
CA GLU A 106 -0.92 -22.64 -11.71
C GLU A 106 -0.87 -21.73 -10.49
N GLN A 107 -1.96 -20.99 -10.27
CA GLN A 107 -2.07 -20.09 -9.15
C GLN A 107 -2.43 -20.90 -7.90
N PRO A 108 -1.77 -20.67 -6.76
CA PRO A 108 -2.28 -21.19 -5.51
C PRO A 108 -3.67 -20.59 -5.25
N ASP A 109 -4.51 -21.32 -4.50
CA ASP A 109 -5.79 -20.79 -4.07
C ASP A 109 -5.60 -19.43 -3.39
N ALA A 110 -6.45 -18.46 -3.77
CA ALA A 110 -6.42 -17.15 -3.17
C ALA A 110 -6.61 -17.28 -1.65
N PRO A 111 -5.79 -16.59 -0.82
CA PRO A 111 -5.98 -16.59 0.62
C PRO A 111 -7.40 -16.19 0.99
N CYS A 112 -8.01 -16.86 1.96
CA CYS A 112 -9.29 -16.44 2.50
C CYS A 112 -9.15 -15.13 3.29
N GLY A 113 -10.23 -14.35 3.38
CA GLY A 113 -10.29 -13.15 4.22
C GLY A 113 -9.60 -11.91 3.65
N LEU A 114 -9.36 -11.86 2.33
CA LEU A 114 -8.80 -10.65 1.69
C LEU A 114 -9.83 -9.52 1.55
N PHE A 115 -11.11 -9.86 1.41
CA PHE A 115 -12.22 -8.93 1.26
C PHE A 115 -13.32 -9.18 2.31
N ASP A 116 -13.66 -8.13 3.05
CA ASP A 116 -14.76 -8.10 4.02
C ASP A 116 -15.78 -7.01 3.63
N PRO A 117 -17.01 -7.40 3.21
CA PRO A 117 -18.08 -6.46 2.90
C PRO A 117 -18.42 -5.50 4.05
N ALA A 118 -18.19 -5.91 5.30
CA ALA A 118 -18.40 -5.05 6.47
C ALA A 118 -17.43 -3.87 6.46
N ILE A 119 -16.14 -4.07 6.14
CA ILE A 119 -15.18 -2.96 5.99
C ILE A 119 -15.54 -2.09 4.79
N ALA A 120 -15.88 -2.70 3.64
CA ALA A 120 -16.23 -1.97 2.43
C ALA A 120 -17.48 -1.07 2.62
N SER A 121 -18.36 -1.41 3.56
CA SER A 121 -19.59 -0.68 3.87
C SER A 121 -19.49 0.29 5.06
N LEU A 122 -18.37 0.31 5.80
CA LEU A 122 -18.16 1.22 6.94
C LEU A 122 -18.38 2.68 6.53
N ASP A 123 -19.21 3.40 7.28
CA ASP A 123 -19.46 4.81 7.06
C ASP A 123 -18.44 5.72 7.76
N LEU A 124 -18.42 6.99 7.36
CA LEU A 124 -17.55 8.00 7.97
C LEU A 124 -17.91 8.29 9.44
N ALA A 125 -19.17 8.05 9.84
CA ALA A 125 -19.61 8.28 11.21
C ALA A 125 -18.94 7.29 12.18
N ARG A 126 -18.82 6.01 11.78
CA ARG A 126 -18.14 4.98 12.54
C ARG A 126 -16.65 5.25 12.66
N LEU A 127 -15.98 5.60 11.54
CA LEU A 127 -14.57 5.97 11.55
C LEU A 127 -14.31 7.20 12.45
N ARG A 128 -15.22 8.19 12.39
CA ARG A 128 -15.17 9.39 13.22
C ARG A 128 -15.31 9.08 14.71
N SER A 129 -16.21 8.16 15.07
CA SER A 129 -16.37 7.69 16.46
C SER A 129 -15.06 7.11 16.97
N TRP A 130 -14.49 6.14 16.26
CA TRP A 130 -13.23 5.52 16.67
C TRP A 130 -12.08 6.51 16.80
N ALA A 131 -11.99 7.49 15.89
CA ALA A 131 -11.00 8.56 15.98
C ALA A 131 -11.22 9.42 17.25
N ALA A 132 -12.45 9.85 17.51
CA ALA A 132 -12.79 10.66 18.67
C ALA A 132 -12.57 9.90 19.99
N ASP A 133 -13.00 8.65 20.07
CA ASP A 133 -12.88 7.81 21.27
C ASP A 133 -11.41 7.56 21.64
N ASN A 134 -10.56 7.30 20.64
CA ASN A 134 -9.12 7.14 20.85
C ASN A 134 -8.47 8.43 21.37
N VAL A 135 -8.77 9.57 20.74
CA VAL A 135 -8.22 10.87 21.17
C VAL A 135 -8.69 11.22 22.58
N ALA A 136 -9.99 11.08 22.86
CA ALA A 136 -10.57 11.36 24.16
C ALA A 136 -9.91 10.49 25.26
N SER A 137 -9.80 9.18 25.02
CA SER A 137 -9.15 8.26 25.95
C SER A 137 -7.68 8.61 26.22
N ALA A 138 -6.95 9.03 25.19
CA ALA A 138 -5.54 9.42 25.32
C ALA A 138 -5.38 10.73 26.10
N VAL A 139 -6.18 11.75 25.79
CA VAL A 139 -6.10 13.08 26.42
C VAL A 139 -6.60 13.04 27.86
N ASP A 140 -7.63 12.26 28.17
CA ASP A 140 -8.13 12.10 29.54
C ASP A 140 -7.05 11.50 30.47
N ALA A 141 -6.39 10.43 30.02
CA ALA A 141 -5.36 9.76 30.80
C ALA A 141 -3.98 10.46 30.76
N VAL A 142 -3.67 11.17 29.67
CA VAL A 142 -2.38 11.85 29.45
C VAL A 142 -2.62 13.25 28.86
N PRO A 143 -3.06 14.25 29.66
CA PRO A 143 -3.51 15.56 29.16
C PRO A 143 -2.46 16.37 28.37
N ALA A 144 -1.17 16.10 28.60
CA ALA A 144 -0.08 16.76 27.88
C ALA A 144 0.20 16.16 26.49
N ALA A 145 -0.42 15.00 26.17
CA ALA A 145 -0.19 14.33 24.89
C ALA A 145 -0.84 15.08 23.73
N ARG A 146 -0.11 15.08 22.62
CA ARG A 146 -0.53 15.63 21.33
C ARG A 146 -0.67 14.48 20.35
N ILE A 147 -1.91 14.16 20.01
CA ILE A 147 -2.28 13.01 19.18
C ILE A 147 -2.54 13.50 17.76
N SER A 148 -1.93 12.82 16.80
CA SER A 148 -2.27 12.89 15.37
C SER A 148 -2.42 11.47 14.84
N GLY A 149 -3.12 11.26 13.74
CA GLY A 149 -3.35 9.91 13.24
C GLY A 149 -4.43 9.84 12.17
N VAL A 150 -4.61 8.64 11.63
CA VAL A 150 -5.61 8.36 10.60
C VAL A 150 -6.41 7.13 10.99
N VAL A 151 -7.73 7.22 10.78
CA VAL A 151 -8.62 6.07 10.78
C VAL A 151 -9.16 5.93 9.37
N ALA A 152 -8.84 4.83 8.68
CA ALA A 152 -9.20 4.67 7.28
C ALA A 152 -9.66 3.25 6.94
N ALA A 153 -10.72 3.18 6.13
CA ALA A 153 -11.22 1.96 5.51
C ALA A 153 -10.98 2.05 4.00
N PHE A 154 -10.45 0.97 3.42
CA PHE A 154 -10.15 0.82 2.00
C PHE A 154 -10.89 -0.38 1.44
N SER A 155 -11.32 -0.26 0.19
CA SER A 155 -11.84 -1.36 -0.61
C SER A 155 -11.36 -1.18 -2.04
N SER A 156 -10.81 -2.23 -2.65
CA SER A 156 -10.29 -2.18 -4.01
C SER A 156 -10.51 -3.50 -4.72
N ALA A 157 -10.64 -3.43 -6.04
CA ALA A 157 -10.57 -4.57 -6.93
C ALA A 157 -9.65 -4.23 -8.11
N GLY A 158 -8.99 -5.23 -8.65
CA GLY A 158 -8.07 -5.08 -9.77
C GLY A 158 -8.05 -6.31 -10.66
N VAL A 159 -7.73 -6.07 -11.93
CA VAL A 159 -7.51 -7.11 -12.94
C VAL A 159 -6.20 -6.82 -13.63
N LEU A 160 -5.43 -7.87 -13.92
CA LEU A 160 -4.27 -7.82 -14.80
C LEU A 160 -4.45 -8.85 -15.91
N VAL A 161 -4.24 -8.42 -17.15
CA VAL A 161 -4.19 -9.27 -18.34
C VAL A 161 -2.88 -9.05 -19.09
N ASN A 162 -2.38 -10.08 -19.78
CA ASN A 162 -1.25 -9.91 -20.69
C ASN A 162 -1.40 -10.73 -21.98
N SER A 163 -0.53 -10.42 -22.95
CA SER A 163 -0.51 -11.06 -24.28
C SER A 163 -0.10 -12.53 -24.26
N ASN A 164 0.54 -13.01 -23.19
CA ASN A 164 0.90 -14.43 -23.01
C ASN A 164 -0.27 -15.25 -22.44
N GLY A 165 -1.42 -14.62 -22.18
CA GLY A 165 -2.65 -15.28 -21.72
C GLY A 165 -2.86 -15.26 -20.21
N VAL A 166 -2.04 -14.51 -19.45
CA VAL A 166 -2.31 -14.29 -18.02
C VAL A 166 -3.58 -13.46 -17.89
N ARG A 167 -4.50 -13.90 -17.04
CA ARG A 167 -5.67 -13.15 -16.59
C ARG A 167 -5.89 -13.44 -15.12
N VAL A 168 -5.61 -12.47 -14.27
CA VAL A 168 -5.78 -12.55 -12.82
C VAL A 168 -6.62 -11.39 -12.33
N ALA A 169 -7.42 -11.65 -11.31
CA ALA A 169 -8.21 -10.64 -10.63
C ALA A 169 -8.06 -10.83 -9.13
N ASP A 170 -8.10 -9.73 -8.40
CA ASP A 170 -8.10 -9.75 -6.93
C ASP A 170 -8.96 -8.62 -6.40
N GLU A 171 -9.47 -8.81 -5.19
CA GLU A 171 -10.16 -7.80 -4.43
C GLU A 171 -9.71 -7.83 -2.97
N GLY A 172 -9.76 -6.66 -2.33
CA GLY A 172 -9.38 -6.60 -0.94
C GLY A 172 -9.95 -5.41 -0.19
N THR A 173 -10.03 -5.60 1.11
CA THR A 173 -10.32 -4.56 2.09
C THR A 173 -9.19 -4.43 3.09
N LEU A 174 -9.05 -3.23 3.63
CA LEU A 174 -8.15 -2.93 4.74
C LEU A 174 -8.81 -1.89 5.63
N LEU A 175 -8.84 -2.16 6.93
CA LEU A 175 -9.17 -1.18 7.96
C LEU A 175 -7.92 -0.92 8.76
N THR A 176 -7.55 0.36 8.90
CA THR A 176 -6.40 0.81 9.69
C THR A 176 -6.82 1.91 10.64
N LEU A 177 -6.32 1.82 11.86
CA LEU A 177 -6.35 2.88 12.85
C LEU A 177 -4.92 3.09 13.33
N ASP A 178 -4.37 4.25 13.07
CA ASP A 178 -3.03 4.61 13.51
C ASP A 178 -3.03 5.97 14.22
N PHE A 179 -2.22 6.06 15.27
CA PHE A 179 -2.07 7.25 16.08
C PHE A 179 -0.62 7.44 16.49
N PHE A 180 -0.13 8.65 16.29
CA PHE A 180 1.14 9.14 16.74
C PHE A 180 0.92 10.10 17.92
N ALA A 181 1.61 9.84 19.02
CA ALA A 181 1.58 10.67 20.21
C ALA A 181 2.91 11.38 20.40
N VAL A 182 2.85 12.68 20.70
CA VAL A 182 3.99 13.51 21.08
C VAL A 182 3.80 14.07 22.48
N MET A 183 4.85 14.00 23.27
CA MET A 183 4.97 14.55 24.61
C MET A 183 6.14 15.51 24.65
N ARG A 184 6.00 16.64 25.36
CA ARG A 184 7.08 17.59 25.62
C ARG A 184 7.08 18.02 27.08
N LYS A 185 8.25 18.12 27.69
CA LYS A 185 8.46 18.63 29.05
C LYS A 185 9.76 19.43 29.12
N GLY A 186 9.66 20.75 29.03
CA GLY A 186 10.85 21.60 28.83
C GLY A 186 11.52 21.24 27.50
N ASP A 187 12.83 20.98 27.55
CA ASP A 187 13.62 20.58 26.38
C ASP A 187 13.51 19.08 26.05
N ASP A 188 12.85 18.30 26.92
CA ASP A 188 12.68 16.87 26.75
C ASP A 188 11.44 16.54 25.90
N ALA A 189 11.53 15.51 25.08
CA ALA A 189 10.48 15.08 24.17
C ALA A 189 10.42 13.56 24.06
N GLY A 190 9.19 13.04 24.06
CA GLY A 190 8.93 11.63 23.83
C GLY A 190 7.86 11.46 22.75
N SER A 191 8.03 10.49 21.87
CA SER A 191 7.03 10.18 20.85
C SER A 191 6.90 8.70 20.61
N TYR A 192 5.68 8.25 20.29
CA TYR A 192 5.44 6.87 19.95
C TYR A 192 4.30 6.71 18.95
N PHE A 193 4.38 5.65 18.16
CA PHE A 193 3.40 5.27 17.15
C PHE A 193 2.67 4.01 17.58
N GLY A 194 1.34 4.03 17.55
CA GLY A 194 0.49 2.86 17.77
C GLY A 194 -0.46 2.68 16.60
N PHE A 195 -0.69 1.43 16.21
CA PHE A 195 -1.61 1.11 15.12
C PHE A 195 -2.35 -0.21 15.38
N SER A 196 -3.41 -0.42 14.62
CA SER A 196 -4.20 -1.65 14.54
C SER A 196 -4.71 -1.74 13.10
N GLU A 197 -4.47 -2.87 12.44
CA GLU A 197 -4.84 -3.08 11.04
C GLU A 197 -5.41 -4.48 10.85
N ALA A 198 -6.44 -4.60 10.00
CA ALA A 198 -7.04 -5.88 9.67
C ALA A 198 -7.71 -5.84 8.30
N ARG A 199 -7.81 -7.01 7.66
CA ARG A 199 -8.59 -7.21 6.43
C ARG A 199 -10.03 -7.64 6.68
N GLU A 200 -10.32 -8.05 7.91
CA GLU A 200 -11.66 -8.42 8.41
C GLU A 200 -12.00 -7.57 9.64
N LEU A 201 -13.24 -7.11 9.73
CA LEU A 201 -13.71 -6.23 10.81
C LEU A 201 -13.59 -6.89 12.18
N GLY A 202 -13.75 -8.22 12.26
CA GLY A 202 -13.56 -8.98 13.50
C GLY A 202 -12.09 -9.10 13.94
N GLY A 203 -11.15 -8.84 13.05
CA GLY A 203 -9.71 -8.94 13.31
C GLY A 203 -9.09 -7.67 13.91
N ILE A 204 -9.86 -6.58 14.07
CA ILE A 204 -9.34 -5.31 14.55
C ILE A 204 -9.69 -5.04 16.01
N ALA A 205 -8.72 -4.48 16.76
CA ALA A 205 -8.96 -3.89 18.08
C ALA A 205 -8.87 -2.36 17.94
N PRO A 206 -10.01 -1.65 17.76
CA PRO A 206 -9.99 -0.23 17.45
C PRO A 206 -9.70 0.66 18.66
N ASP A 207 -9.86 0.14 19.89
CA ASP A 207 -9.84 0.96 21.10
C ASP A 207 -8.44 1.07 21.74
N GLY A 208 -8.21 2.23 22.36
CA GLY A 208 -7.04 2.48 23.20
C GLY A 208 -5.69 2.53 22.46
N ILE A 209 -5.69 2.63 21.13
CA ILE A 209 -4.47 2.72 20.32
C ILE A 209 -3.74 4.02 20.64
N ALA A 210 -4.43 5.15 20.59
CA ALA A 210 -3.86 6.46 20.93
C ALA A 210 -3.43 6.54 22.39
N LEU A 211 -4.17 5.92 23.31
CA LEU A 211 -3.79 5.85 24.73
C LEU A 211 -2.49 5.07 24.94
N ARG A 212 -2.33 3.91 24.27
CA ARG A 212 -1.08 3.14 24.30
C ARG A 212 0.07 3.97 23.76
N ALA A 213 -0.13 4.67 22.64
CA ALA A 213 0.87 5.57 22.08
C ALA A 213 1.24 6.71 23.04
N ALA A 214 0.26 7.37 23.65
CA ALA A 214 0.47 8.46 24.60
C ALA A 214 1.25 8.00 25.85
N ARG A 215 0.89 6.86 26.44
CA ARG A 215 1.59 6.28 27.58
C ARG A 215 3.04 5.94 27.24
N GLN A 216 3.27 5.35 26.06
CA GLN A 216 4.61 4.99 25.64
C GLN A 216 5.46 6.23 25.31
N ALA A 217 4.89 7.25 24.66
CA ALA A 217 5.54 8.54 24.45
C ALA A 217 5.93 9.20 25.78
N ALA A 218 5.07 9.13 26.79
CA ALA A 218 5.36 9.67 28.12
C ALA A 218 6.51 8.92 28.82
N ARG A 219 6.67 7.62 28.58
CA ARG A 219 7.80 6.82 29.11
C ARG A 219 9.16 7.19 28.51
N PHE A 220 9.17 7.81 27.33
CA PHE A 220 10.41 8.28 26.71
C PHE A 220 10.87 9.63 27.25
N LEU A 221 10.03 10.32 28.01
CA LEU A 221 10.51 11.43 28.84
C LEU A 221 11.50 10.91 29.88
N ALA A 222 12.56 11.67 30.10
CA ALA A 222 13.69 11.36 30.97
C ALA A 222 14.45 10.08 30.57
N ALA A 223 14.45 9.74 29.27
CA ALA A 223 15.40 8.78 28.73
C ALA A 223 16.83 9.18 29.10
N ARG A 224 17.67 8.18 29.35
CA ARG A 224 19.05 8.38 29.80
C ARG A 224 20.01 7.70 28.85
N ASP A 225 21.18 8.29 28.71
CA ASP A 225 22.28 7.67 28.01
C ASP A 225 22.73 6.40 28.72
N LEU A 226 23.02 5.38 27.92
CA LEU A 226 23.72 4.19 28.38
C LEU A 226 25.20 4.32 28.01
N PRO A 227 26.14 3.97 28.91
CA PRO A 227 27.55 3.90 28.56
C PRO A 227 27.80 2.99 27.35
N SER A 228 28.82 3.30 26.55
CA SER A 228 29.19 2.44 25.43
C SER A 228 29.62 1.07 25.92
N GLY A 229 29.07 0.00 25.33
CA GLY A 229 29.32 -1.36 25.77
C GLY A 229 28.58 -2.40 24.93
N ARG A 230 28.71 -3.66 25.31
CA ARG A 230 27.96 -4.78 24.72
C ARG A 230 26.80 -5.13 25.62
N TYR A 231 25.59 -5.17 25.07
CA TYR A 231 24.36 -5.46 25.79
C TYR A 231 23.54 -6.51 25.03
N PRO A 232 22.77 -7.36 25.73
CA PRO A 232 21.69 -8.11 25.10
C PRO A 232 20.67 -7.15 24.49
N LEU A 233 20.31 -7.38 23.23
CA LEU A 233 19.30 -6.60 22.53
C LEU A 233 17.99 -7.38 22.48
N VAL A 234 16.92 -6.77 22.98
CA VAL A 234 15.56 -7.29 22.85
C VAL A 234 14.82 -6.41 21.85
N LEU A 235 14.53 -6.94 20.66
CA LEU A 235 13.80 -6.23 19.62
C LEU A 235 12.29 -6.45 19.79
N ALA A 236 11.57 -5.37 20.06
CA ALA A 236 10.11 -5.37 20.01
C ALA A 236 9.62 -5.59 18.56
N PRO A 237 8.38 -6.07 18.35
CA PRO A 237 7.88 -6.43 17.01
C PRO A 237 8.09 -5.37 15.92
N LEU A 238 7.86 -4.08 16.23
CA LEU A 238 8.09 -2.97 15.28
C LEU A 238 9.56 -2.83 14.88
N ALA A 239 10.48 -2.91 15.84
CA ALA A 239 11.91 -2.82 15.57
C ALA A 239 12.42 -4.06 14.81
N SER A 240 11.88 -5.24 15.14
CA SER A 240 12.16 -6.47 14.42
C SER A 240 11.69 -6.39 12.96
N TYR A 241 10.47 -5.89 12.72
CA TYR A 241 9.93 -5.69 11.38
C TYR A 241 10.87 -4.85 10.51
N ASP A 242 11.33 -3.69 11.00
CA ASP A 242 12.24 -2.83 10.25
C ASP A 242 13.57 -3.50 9.90
N LEU A 243 14.13 -4.28 10.82
CA LEU A 243 15.34 -5.05 10.57
C LEU A 243 15.13 -6.10 9.48
N PHE A 244 14.09 -6.94 9.63
CA PHE A 244 13.81 -8.02 8.69
C PHE A 244 13.41 -7.50 7.30
N ARG A 245 12.68 -6.39 7.24
CA ARG A 245 12.34 -5.73 5.97
C ARG A 245 13.58 -5.30 5.20
N ARG A 246 14.62 -4.80 5.87
CA ARG A 246 15.90 -4.45 5.24
C ARG A 246 16.65 -5.68 4.74
N ILE A 247 16.61 -6.78 5.50
CA ILE A 247 17.20 -8.06 5.09
C ILE A 247 16.50 -8.59 3.83
N ALA A 248 15.16 -8.60 3.82
CA ALA A 248 14.37 -9.04 2.69
C ALA A 248 14.64 -8.18 1.44
N HIS A 249 14.72 -6.85 1.60
CA HIS A 249 15.09 -5.96 0.51
C HIS A 249 16.47 -6.30 -0.08
N ALA A 250 17.48 -6.51 0.78
CA ALA A 250 18.81 -6.89 0.33
C ALA A 250 18.84 -8.27 -0.35
N ALA A 251 17.89 -9.15 -0.07
CA ALA A 251 17.76 -10.45 -0.72
C ALA A 251 17.03 -10.39 -2.08
N SER A 252 16.51 -9.23 -2.50
CA SER A 252 15.79 -9.10 -3.77
C SER A 252 16.70 -9.29 -5.00
N ALA A 253 16.11 -9.78 -6.10
CA ALA A 253 16.82 -10.00 -7.36
C ALA A 253 17.44 -8.70 -7.90
N GLU A 254 16.75 -7.56 -7.77
CA GLU A 254 17.27 -6.27 -8.21
C GLU A 254 18.58 -5.90 -7.48
N GLU A 255 18.59 -5.98 -6.14
CA GLU A 255 19.78 -5.68 -5.34
C GLU A 255 20.95 -6.61 -5.70
N HIS A 256 20.65 -7.88 -6.01
CA HIS A 256 21.67 -8.85 -6.42
C HIS A 256 22.23 -8.54 -7.81
N GLN A 257 21.38 -8.36 -8.81
CA GLN A 257 21.76 -8.08 -10.20
C GLN A 257 22.54 -6.77 -10.31
N ARG A 258 22.17 -5.76 -9.51
CA ARG A 258 22.87 -4.46 -9.44
C ARG A 258 24.08 -4.45 -8.51
N LYS A 259 24.45 -5.59 -7.91
CA LYS A 259 25.60 -5.74 -6.99
C LYS A 259 25.56 -4.78 -5.78
N ARG A 260 24.35 -4.51 -5.29
CA ARG A 260 24.09 -3.67 -4.11
C ARG A 260 23.79 -4.50 -2.86
N SER A 261 23.58 -5.81 -3.02
CA SER A 261 23.33 -6.73 -1.93
C SER A 261 24.60 -7.19 -1.21
N PHE A 262 24.59 -7.20 0.13
CA PHE A 262 25.62 -7.87 0.93
C PHE A 262 25.51 -9.41 0.89
N PHE A 263 24.47 -9.96 0.27
CA PHE A 263 24.30 -11.40 0.00
C PHE A 263 24.86 -11.83 -1.36
N SER A 264 25.39 -10.91 -2.19
CA SER A 264 25.98 -11.28 -3.47
C SER A 264 27.10 -12.32 -3.30
N GLY A 265 26.97 -13.45 -4.01
CA GLY A 265 27.90 -14.58 -3.93
C GLY A 265 27.79 -15.45 -2.67
N ARG A 266 26.70 -15.32 -1.89
CA ARG A 266 26.50 -16.04 -0.62
C ARG A 266 25.24 -16.92 -0.61
N VAL A 267 24.95 -17.57 -1.74
CA VAL A 267 23.83 -18.54 -1.82
C VAL A 267 24.28 -19.85 -1.15
N GLY A 268 23.51 -20.31 -0.15
CA GLY A 268 23.79 -21.48 0.69
C GLY A 268 23.70 -21.16 2.18
#